data_AF-A0A6L4AXR8-F1
#
_entry.id   AF-A0A6L4AXR8-F1
#
_cell.length_a   1.000
_cell.length_b   1.000
_cell.length_c   1.000
_cell.angle_alpha   90.00
_cell.angle_beta   90.00
_cell.angle_gamma   90.00
#
_symmetry.space_group_name_H-M   'P 1'
#
loop_
_entity.id
_entity.type
_entity.pdbx_description
1 polymer ?
#
loop_
_entity_poly.entity_id
_entity_poly.type
_entity_poly.pdbx_seq_one_letter_code
_entity_poly.pdbx_strand_id
1 'polypeptide(L)'
;MNNSRSPESFVARAGSLAEPARLRVLALLEGHELPVADLAEILQLPQSTVSRHLKVLAEQGWIAARGEKTANLYRMLDGDLPAPALRLWQLAREAMGGWPALEHDRLRLERCLERRRGSGDFFAGVADEWDHLRRELYGERFTDEALRALLPADWTVADLACGSGSVAALLAPRVAKVIAVDLSAEMLEAAQRRIGGAAMGAGGNVELRQGALETLPIDDAACDAALLLLALTHVEEPARAIAEMARILRPGGRAVVVDLLRHDREEFRRRLGQRRNGFDVAELAALLAAAGLEAVTCSPLPTDPQSKGPALLLAAASRPAAPRASHESGAGATRTSGTIATKPDRTSAAASPRRPGRRSGHVAATEAPNSSPQQNVFAPFQRRATRHRSAEPPALSHAGLEQNVSSRKMPNSRTAAEPKRG
;
A
#
# COMPACT_ATOMS: atom_id res chain seq x y z
N MET A 1 -41.80 -41.64 -4.07
CA MET A 1 -41.04 -42.91 -3.96
C MET A 1 -39.81 -42.82 -4.83
N ASN A 2 -38.65 -43.28 -4.34
CA ASN A 2 -37.35 -43.01 -4.99
C ASN A 2 -37.07 -44.05 -6.11
N ASN A 3 -37.36 -43.70 -7.37
CA ASN A 3 -37.26 -44.61 -8.52
C ASN A 3 -35.81 -44.91 -8.97
N SER A 4 -34.81 -44.51 -8.18
CA SER A 4 -33.38 -44.58 -8.51
C SER A 4 -32.73 -45.98 -8.33
N ARG A 5 -33.54 -47.02 -8.12
CA ARG A 5 -33.10 -48.41 -7.92
C ARG A 5 -33.82 -49.42 -8.83
N SER A 6 -34.66 -48.97 -9.76
CA SER A 6 -35.31 -49.89 -10.72
C SER A 6 -34.31 -50.37 -11.78
N PRO A 7 -34.45 -51.58 -12.34
CA PRO A 7 -33.64 -52.04 -13.47
C PRO A 7 -33.70 -51.07 -14.66
N GLU A 8 -34.87 -50.49 -14.92
CA GLU A 8 -35.09 -49.46 -15.94
C GLU A 8 -34.21 -48.22 -15.72
N SER A 9 -34.12 -47.73 -14.47
CA SER A 9 -33.26 -46.59 -14.13
C SER A 9 -31.76 -46.86 -14.32
N PHE A 10 -31.34 -48.11 -14.13
CA PHE A 10 -29.97 -48.53 -14.41
C PHE A 10 -29.70 -48.61 -15.92
N VAL A 11 -30.63 -49.23 -16.69
CA VAL A 11 -30.53 -49.31 -18.16
C VAL A 11 -30.54 -47.92 -18.80
N ALA A 12 -31.38 -46.99 -18.32
CA ALA A 12 -31.42 -45.61 -18.81
C ALA A 12 -30.12 -44.85 -18.52
N ARG A 13 -29.54 -45.01 -17.31
CA ARG A 13 -28.20 -44.49 -16.98
C ARG A 13 -27.11 -45.10 -17.87
N ALA A 14 -27.12 -46.41 -18.09
CA ALA A 14 -26.17 -47.08 -18.99
C ALA A 14 -26.29 -46.59 -20.44
N GLY A 15 -27.50 -46.49 -20.99
CA GLY A 15 -27.75 -45.92 -22.31
C GLY A 15 -27.31 -44.46 -22.43
N SER A 16 -27.41 -43.68 -21.35
CA SER A 16 -26.87 -42.31 -21.32
C SER A 16 -25.35 -42.23 -21.39
N LEU A 17 -24.60 -43.31 -21.15
CA LEU A 17 -23.15 -43.33 -21.34
C LEU A 17 -22.70 -43.81 -22.73
N ALA A 18 -23.62 -44.32 -23.57
CA ALA A 18 -23.32 -44.84 -24.91
C ALA A 18 -22.91 -43.77 -25.96
N GLU A 19 -22.52 -42.58 -25.54
CA GLU A 19 -22.11 -41.46 -26.41
C GLU A 19 -20.77 -40.90 -25.94
N PRO A 20 -19.73 -40.92 -26.78
CA PRO A 20 -18.39 -40.43 -26.41
C PRO A 20 -18.36 -38.99 -25.89
N ALA A 21 -19.24 -38.12 -26.41
CA ALA A 21 -19.34 -36.73 -25.93
C ALA A 21 -19.87 -36.63 -24.49
N ARG A 22 -20.82 -37.49 -24.08
CA ARG A 22 -21.37 -37.48 -22.71
C ARG A 22 -20.37 -38.01 -21.69
N LEU A 23 -19.55 -38.99 -22.10
CA LEU A 23 -18.41 -39.47 -21.33
C LEU A 23 -17.35 -38.38 -21.10
N ARG A 24 -16.97 -37.64 -22.16
CA ARG A 24 -16.03 -36.49 -22.05
C ARG A 24 -16.59 -35.38 -21.15
N VAL A 25 -17.89 -35.07 -21.24
CA VAL A 25 -18.56 -34.11 -20.33
C VAL A 25 -18.45 -34.54 -18.86
N LEU A 26 -18.69 -35.82 -18.54
CA LEU A 26 -18.56 -36.30 -17.16
C LEU A 26 -17.11 -36.25 -16.66
N ALA A 27 -16.12 -36.59 -17.50
CA ALA A 27 -14.71 -36.48 -17.14
C ALA A 27 -14.26 -35.05 -16.83
N LEU A 28 -14.86 -34.04 -17.49
CA LEU A 28 -14.61 -32.62 -17.20
C LEU A 28 -15.35 -32.09 -15.97
N LEU A 29 -16.43 -32.76 -15.54
CA LEU A 29 -17.25 -32.38 -14.39
C LEU A 29 -16.95 -33.20 -13.12
N GLU A 30 -16.13 -34.24 -13.23
CA GLU A 30 -15.54 -34.96 -12.09
C GLU A 30 -14.53 -34.03 -11.40
N GLY A 31 -14.84 -33.62 -10.17
CA GLY A 31 -14.02 -32.67 -9.39
C GLY A 31 -14.11 -31.18 -9.81
N HIS A 32 -14.94 -30.80 -10.79
CA HIS A 32 -15.06 -29.42 -11.27
C HIS A 32 -16.51 -28.95 -11.45
N GLU A 33 -16.75 -27.65 -11.25
CA GLU A 33 -18.02 -26.98 -11.54
C GLU A 33 -17.81 -25.99 -12.71
N LEU A 34 -18.46 -26.21 -13.86
CA LEU A 34 -18.20 -25.50 -15.12
C LEU A 34 -19.49 -25.03 -15.81
N PRO A 35 -19.52 -23.86 -16.47
CA PRO A 35 -20.64 -23.44 -17.29
C PRO A 35 -20.63 -24.12 -18.66
N VAL A 36 -21.77 -24.08 -19.35
CA VAL A 36 -21.92 -24.67 -20.69
C VAL A 36 -21.02 -24.06 -21.78
N ALA A 37 -20.61 -22.80 -21.62
CA ALA A 37 -19.70 -22.11 -22.54
C ALA A 37 -18.27 -22.70 -22.45
N ASP A 38 -17.71 -22.78 -21.24
CA ASP A 38 -16.39 -23.36 -20.99
C ASP A 38 -16.34 -24.83 -21.43
N LEU A 39 -17.40 -25.61 -21.16
CA LEU A 39 -17.52 -26.99 -21.65
C LEU A 39 -17.53 -27.07 -23.19
N ALA A 40 -18.19 -26.14 -23.88
CA ALA A 40 -18.19 -26.08 -25.34
C ALA A 40 -16.81 -25.72 -25.92
N GLU A 41 -16.10 -24.78 -25.30
CA GLU A 41 -14.72 -24.40 -25.65
C GLU A 41 -13.75 -25.56 -25.43
N ILE A 42 -13.80 -26.24 -24.29
CA ILE A 42 -12.91 -27.36 -23.95
C ILE A 42 -13.17 -28.55 -24.89
N LEU A 43 -14.44 -28.95 -25.06
CA LEU A 43 -14.79 -30.13 -25.87
C LEU A 43 -14.65 -29.88 -27.38
N GLN A 44 -14.53 -28.62 -27.81
CA GLN A 44 -14.60 -28.17 -29.20
C GLN A 44 -15.90 -28.62 -29.89
N LEU A 45 -17.03 -28.36 -29.21
CA LEU A 45 -18.37 -28.72 -29.69
C LEU A 45 -19.30 -27.49 -29.66
N PRO A 46 -20.32 -27.41 -30.54
CA PRO A 46 -21.33 -26.37 -30.46
C PRO A 46 -22.04 -26.35 -29.10
N GLN A 47 -22.27 -25.16 -28.54
CA GLN A 47 -22.92 -25.00 -27.23
C GLN A 47 -24.31 -25.63 -27.17
N SER A 48 -25.05 -25.67 -28.28
CA SER A 48 -26.34 -26.37 -28.42
C SER A 48 -26.20 -27.89 -28.24
N THR A 49 -25.15 -28.48 -28.82
CA THR A 49 -24.80 -29.91 -28.67
C THR A 49 -24.45 -30.25 -27.22
N VAL A 50 -23.60 -29.44 -26.59
CA VAL A 50 -23.23 -29.61 -25.16
C VAL A 50 -24.46 -29.44 -24.26
N SER A 51 -25.32 -28.45 -24.51
CA SER A 51 -26.57 -28.26 -23.78
C SER A 51 -27.49 -29.48 -23.84
N ARG A 52 -27.60 -30.11 -25.02
CA ARG A 52 -28.37 -31.36 -25.20
C ARG A 52 -27.78 -32.52 -24.41
N HIS A 53 -26.45 -32.65 -24.38
CA HIS A 53 -25.76 -33.67 -23.59
C HIS A 53 -25.94 -33.47 -22.09
N LEU A 54 -25.80 -32.23 -21.60
CA LEU A 54 -26.04 -31.88 -20.19
C LEU A 54 -27.48 -32.17 -19.76
N LYS A 55 -28.48 -31.88 -20.61
CA LYS A 55 -29.89 -32.21 -20.32
C LYS A 55 -30.09 -33.71 -20.10
N VAL A 56 -29.57 -34.56 -20.99
CA VAL A 56 -29.67 -36.03 -20.85
C VAL A 56 -28.96 -36.53 -19.57
N LEU A 57 -27.77 -35.99 -19.27
CA LEU A 57 -27.02 -36.37 -18.06
C LEU A 57 -27.73 -35.92 -16.77
N ALA A 58 -28.41 -34.77 -16.78
CA ALA A 58 -29.20 -34.27 -15.65
C ALA A 58 -30.48 -35.09 -15.45
N GLU A 59 -31.22 -35.42 -16.53
CA GLU A 59 -32.42 -36.27 -16.49
C GLU A 59 -32.12 -37.67 -15.92
N GLN A 60 -30.94 -38.22 -16.20
CA GLN A 60 -30.50 -39.51 -15.64
C GLN A 60 -29.80 -39.39 -14.27
N GLY A 61 -29.68 -38.18 -13.72
CA GLY A 61 -29.11 -37.95 -12.38
C GLY A 61 -27.62 -38.29 -12.28
N TRP A 62 -26.84 -37.89 -13.28
CA TRP A 62 -25.36 -37.88 -13.24
C TRP A 62 -24.78 -36.54 -12.80
N ILE A 63 -25.47 -35.44 -13.14
CA ILE A 63 -25.03 -34.08 -12.90
C ILE A 63 -26.14 -33.24 -12.26
N ALA A 64 -25.77 -32.18 -11.57
CA ALA A 64 -26.68 -31.13 -11.14
C ALA A 64 -26.29 -29.78 -11.77
N ALA A 65 -27.27 -28.87 -11.84
CA ALA A 65 -27.07 -27.51 -12.29
C ALA A 65 -27.37 -26.50 -11.17
N ARG A 66 -26.57 -25.44 -11.07
CA ARG A 66 -26.71 -24.33 -10.13
C ARG A 66 -26.70 -23.01 -10.91
N GLY A 67 -27.67 -22.13 -10.66
CA GLY A 67 -27.68 -20.80 -11.27
C GLY A 67 -26.67 -19.86 -10.62
N GLU A 68 -25.84 -19.19 -11.42
CA GLU A 68 -24.89 -18.17 -10.95
C GLU A 68 -24.91 -16.94 -11.87
N LYS A 69 -25.57 -15.87 -11.41
CA LYS A 69 -25.69 -14.52 -12.03
C LYS A 69 -26.14 -14.46 -13.50
N THR A 70 -25.32 -14.96 -14.42
CA THR A 70 -25.49 -14.89 -15.89
C THR A 70 -25.47 -16.27 -16.57
N ALA A 71 -25.09 -17.35 -15.88
CA ALA A 71 -25.02 -18.69 -16.45
C ALA A 71 -25.45 -19.78 -15.45
N ASN A 72 -25.77 -20.97 -15.97
CA ASN A 72 -25.86 -22.18 -15.17
C ASN A 72 -24.49 -22.85 -15.13
N LEU A 73 -24.05 -23.15 -13.92
CA LEU A 73 -22.91 -24.01 -13.63
C LEU A 73 -23.37 -25.45 -13.47
N TYR A 74 -22.58 -26.40 -13.95
CA TYR A 74 -22.86 -27.83 -13.88
C TYR A 74 -21.77 -28.52 -13.08
N ARG A 75 -22.13 -29.51 -12.26
CA ARG A 75 -21.19 -30.37 -11.51
C ARG A 75 -21.62 -31.83 -11.59
N MET A 76 -20.68 -32.77 -11.52
CA MET A 76 -21.02 -34.18 -11.34
C MET A 76 -21.57 -34.44 -9.92
N LEU A 77 -22.40 -35.48 -9.78
CA LEU A 77 -22.93 -35.98 -8.51
C LEU A 77 -22.09 -37.12 -7.95
N ASP A 78 -20.77 -37.08 -8.14
CA ASP A 78 -19.80 -38.13 -7.77
C ASP A 78 -19.98 -38.72 -6.36
N GLY A 79 -20.19 -37.88 -5.33
CA GLY A 79 -20.47 -38.30 -3.95
C GLY A 79 -21.94 -38.66 -3.66
N ASP A 80 -22.88 -38.20 -4.50
CA ASP A 80 -24.34 -38.38 -4.33
C ASP A 80 -24.92 -39.52 -5.20
N LEU A 81 -24.09 -40.15 -6.04
CA LEU A 81 -24.49 -41.19 -6.99
C LEU A 81 -24.83 -42.54 -6.29
N PRO A 82 -25.89 -43.24 -6.72
CA PRO A 82 -26.12 -44.62 -6.30
C PRO A 82 -24.93 -45.53 -6.66
N ALA A 83 -24.54 -46.43 -5.75
CA ALA A 83 -23.38 -47.31 -5.94
C ALA A 83 -23.30 -48.07 -7.28
N PRO A 84 -24.41 -48.56 -7.91
CA PRO A 84 -24.35 -49.14 -9.25
C PRO A 84 -23.96 -48.13 -10.35
N ALA A 85 -24.40 -46.87 -10.23
CA ALA A 85 -24.04 -45.82 -11.17
C ALA A 85 -22.59 -45.37 -10.98
N LEU A 86 -22.09 -45.33 -9.74
CA LEU A 86 -20.68 -45.06 -9.46
C LEU A 86 -19.77 -46.13 -10.08
N ARG A 87 -20.10 -47.42 -9.94
CA ARG A 87 -19.35 -48.53 -10.58
C ARG A 87 -19.40 -48.47 -12.11
N LEU A 88 -20.55 -48.13 -12.67
CA LEU A 88 -20.73 -47.93 -14.11
C LEU A 88 -19.85 -46.78 -14.64
N TRP A 89 -19.76 -45.66 -13.90
CA TRP A 89 -18.85 -44.57 -14.22
C TRP A 89 -17.38 -44.99 -14.11
N GLN A 90 -17.00 -45.70 -13.04
CA GLN A 90 -15.64 -46.21 -12.85
C GLN A 90 -15.19 -47.08 -14.04
N LEU A 91 -16.04 -48.02 -14.48
CA LEU A 91 -15.79 -48.87 -15.64
C LEU A 91 -15.68 -48.06 -16.95
N ALA A 92 -16.56 -47.07 -17.15
CA ALA A 92 -16.51 -46.20 -18.32
C ALA A 92 -15.22 -45.36 -18.35
N ARG A 93 -14.84 -44.77 -17.21
CA ARG A 93 -13.62 -43.97 -17.05
C ARG A 93 -12.35 -44.80 -17.27
N GLU A 94 -12.33 -46.04 -16.79
CA GLU A 94 -11.25 -47.00 -17.05
C GLU A 94 -11.14 -47.32 -18.55
N ALA A 95 -12.26 -47.60 -19.22
CA ALA A 95 -12.31 -47.86 -20.67
C ALA A 95 -11.99 -46.63 -21.54
N MET A 96 -12.09 -45.42 -20.99
CA MET A 96 -11.64 -44.17 -21.62
C MET A 96 -10.13 -43.91 -21.43
N GLY A 97 -9.44 -44.73 -20.64
CA GLY A 97 -7.99 -44.65 -20.46
C GLY A 97 -7.25 -44.71 -21.80
N GLY A 98 -6.40 -43.71 -22.06
CA GLY A 98 -5.62 -43.62 -23.29
C GLY A 98 -6.36 -43.00 -24.50
N TRP A 99 -7.59 -42.50 -24.36
CA TRP A 99 -8.26 -41.76 -25.44
C TRP A 99 -7.58 -40.39 -25.70
N PRO A 100 -7.04 -40.11 -26.89
CA PRO A 100 -6.32 -38.85 -27.15
C PRO A 100 -7.19 -37.60 -27.01
N ALA A 101 -8.51 -37.73 -27.22
CA ALA A 101 -9.46 -36.64 -27.04
C ALA A 101 -9.51 -36.15 -25.58
N LEU A 102 -9.41 -37.05 -24.59
CA LEU A 102 -9.45 -36.67 -23.18
C LEU A 102 -8.20 -35.89 -22.76
N GLU A 103 -7.02 -36.28 -23.25
CA GLU A 103 -5.79 -35.55 -22.93
C GLU A 103 -5.80 -34.14 -23.52
N HIS A 104 -6.30 -33.97 -24.75
CA HIS A 104 -6.52 -32.64 -25.32
C HIS A 104 -7.57 -31.81 -24.56
N ASP A 105 -8.63 -32.43 -24.06
CA ASP A 105 -9.63 -31.74 -23.24
C ASP A 105 -9.06 -31.34 -21.87
N ARG A 106 -8.23 -32.19 -21.25
CA ARG A 106 -7.53 -31.92 -19.98
C ARG A 106 -6.62 -30.70 -20.08
N LEU A 107 -5.81 -30.62 -21.14
CA LEU A 107 -4.93 -29.46 -21.40
C LEU A 107 -5.72 -28.16 -21.63
N ARG A 108 -6.87 -28.23 -22.31
CA ARG A 108 -7.77 -27.06 -22.48
C ARG A 108 -8.46 -26.67 -21.18
N LEU A 109 -8.85 -27.62 -20.35
CA LEU A 109 -9.42 -27.39 -19.02
C LEU A 109 -8.42 -26.64 -18.13
N GLU A 110 -7.16 -27.07 -18.08
CA GLU A 110 -6.10 -26.39 -17.33
C GLU A 110 -5.99 -24.91 -17.73
N ARG A 111 -5.87 -24.63 -19.03
CA ARG A 111 -5.83 -23.26 -19.58
C ARG A 111 -7.11 -22.44 -19.25
N CYS A 112 -8.29 -23.07 -19.28
CA CYS A 112 -9.55 -22.40 -18.97
C CYS A 112 -9.65 -22.05 -17.47
N LEU A 113 -9.16 -22.94 -16.59
CA LEU A 113 -9.09 -22.71 -15.14
C LEU A 113 -8.05 -21.64 -14.79
N GLU A 114 -6.90 -21.59 -15.49
CA GLU A 114 -5.91 -20.52 -15.34
C GLU A 114 -6.50 -19.15 -15.71
N ARG A 115 -7.17 -19.04 -16.86
CA ARG A 115 -7.90 -17.82 -17.27
C ARG A 115 -8.91 -17.37 -16.20
N ARG A 116 -9.68 -18.31 -15.63
CA ARG A 116 -10.63 -18.04 -14.53
C ARG A 116 -9.97 -17.63 -13.20
N ARG A 117 -8.72 -18.01 -12.96
CA ARG A 117 -7.94 -17.62 -11.77
C ARG A 117 -7.26 -16.25 -11.94
N GLY A 118 -7.11 -15.77 -13.17
CA GLY A 118 -6.43 -14.51 -13.48
C GLY A 118 -7.28 -13.29 -13.13
N SER A 119 -6.89 -12.54 -12.09
CA SER A 119 -7.46 -11.22 -11.77
C SER A 119 -7.17 -10.13 -12.83
N GLY A 120 -6.48 -10.45 -13.93
CA GLY A 120 -5.96 -9.50 -14.92
C GLY A 120 -7.04 -8.72 -15.65
N ASP A 121 -8.17 -9.36 -16.00
CA ASP A 121 -9.26 -8.74 -16.76
C ASP A 121 -9.94 -7.58 -15.99
N PHE A 122 -9.83 -7.55 -14.65
CA PHE A 122 -10.32 -6.43 -13.84
C PHE A 122 -9.38 -5.22 -13.93
N PHE A 123 -8.07 -5.43 -13.83
CA PHE A 123 -7.09 -4.33 -13.78
C PHE A 123 -6.79 -3.72 -15.16
N ALA A 124 -6.96 -4.50 -16.24
CA ALA A 124 -6.69 -4.04 -17.61
C ALA A 124 -7.58 -2.87 -18.08
N GLY A 125 -8.74 -2.64 -17.43
CA GLY A 125 -9.65 -1.53 -17.75
C GLY A 125 -9.79 -0.46 -16.67
N VAL A 126 -9.13 -0.62 -15.51
CA VAL A 126 -9.34 0.26 -14.33
C VAL A 126 -8.09 1.07 -13.99
N ALA A 127 -6.94 0.85 -14.64
CA ALA A 127 -5.67 1.49 -14.29
C ALA A 127 -5.74 3.03 -14.11
N ASP A 128 -6.37 3.74 -15.05
CA ASP A 128 -6.51 5.20 -15.00
C ASP A 128 -7.54 5.69 -13.96
N GLU A 129 -8.53 4.86 -13.62
CA GLU A 129 -9.55 5.15 -12.61
C GLU A 129 -9.20 4.61 -11.21
N TRP A 130 -8.14 3.81 -11.09
CA TRP A 130 -7.82 3.03 -9.89
C TRP A 130 -7.58 3.93 -8.67
N ASP A 131 -6.87 5.04 -8.86
CA ASP A 131 -6.63 6.00 -7.78
C ASP A 131 -7.89 6.80 -7.42
N HIS A 132 -8.88 6.92 -8.31
CA HIS A 132 -10.18 7.48 -7.96
C HIS A 132 -11.01 6.47 -7.16
N LEU A 133 -11.13 5.24 -7.66
CA LEU A 133 -11.85 4.14 -7.03
C LEU A 133 -11.28 3.81 -5.63
N ARG A 134 -9.95 3.82 -5.47
CA ARG A 134 -9.29 3.64 -4.17
C ARG A 134 -9.69 4.72 -3.16
N ARG A 135 -9.73 5.99 -3.58
CA ARG A 135 -10.13 7.10 -2.70
C ARG A 135 -11.62 7.03 -2.35
N GLU A 136 -12.48 6.61 -3.26
CA GLU A 136 -13.90 6.38 -2.97
C GLU A 136 -14.11 5.22 -1.98
N LEU A 137 -13.46 4.07 -2.21
CA LEU A 137 -13.68 2.85 -1.43
C LEU A 137 -13.00 2.85 -0.06
N TYR A 138 -11.81 3.45 0.05
CA TYR A 138 -10.93 3.32 1.22
C TYR A 138 -10.52 4.68 1.83
N GLY A 139 -10.97 5.79 1.26
CA GLY A 139 -10.53 7.13 1.62
C GLY A 139 -9.10 7.43 1.20
N GLU A 140 -8.59 8.60 1.59
CA GLU A 140 -7.27 9.08 1.15
C GLU A 140 -6.14 8.68 2.12
N ARG A 141 -6.46 8.52 3.41
CA ARG A 141 -5.47 8.40 4.50
C ARG A 141 -4.74 7.06 4.59
N PHE A 142 -5.24 5.98 3.98
CA PHE A 142 -4.70 4.64 4.23
C PHE A 142 -3.29 4.45 3.65
N THR A 143 -2.97 5.11 2.54
CA THR A 143 -1.62 5.15 1.97
C THR A 143 -0.66 5.83 2.96
N ASP A 144 -1.03 6.96 3.54
CA ASP A 144 -0.21 7.71 4.51
C ASP A 144 0.01 6.94 5.81
N GLU A 145 -1.02 6.23 6.30
CA GLU A 145 -0.89 5.33 7.46
C GLU A 145 0.07 4.16 7.17
N ALA A 146 0.00 3.57 5.98
CA ALA A 146 0.86 2.48 5.56
C ALA A 146 2.32 2.93 5.35
N LEU A 147 2.55 4.07 4.69
CA LEU A 147 3.90 4.64 4.52
C LEU A 147 4.54 5.02 5.86
N ARG A 148 3.75 5.59 6.79
CA ARG A 148 4.22 5.86 8.16
C ARG A 148 4.64 4.58 8.89
N ALA A 149 4.10 3.40 8.57
CA ALA A 149 4.51 2.14 9.19
C ALA A 149 5.97 1.73 8.91
N LEU A 150 6.63 2.40 7.95
CA LEU A 150 8.05 2.21 7.64
C LEU A 150 8.98 3.09 8.50
N LEU A 151 8.44 4.05 9.26
CA LEU A 151 9.21 4.86 10.21
C LEU A 151 9.53 4.00 11.45
N PRO A 152 10.80 3.87 11.86
CA PRO A 152 11.14 3.12 13.07
C PRO A 152 10.58 3.80 14.32
N ALA A 153 9.98 3.00 15.19
CA ALA A 153 9.26 3.47 16.38
C ALA A 153 10.16 4.03 17.49
N ASP A 154 11.48 3.82 17.40
CA ASP A 154 12.49 4.34 18.30
C ASP A 154 13.01 5.74 17.91
N TRP A 155 12.56 6.31 16.78
CA TRP A 155 13.11 7.56 16.26
C TRP A 155 12.69 8.83 17.01
N THR A 156 13.63 9.77 17.14
CA THR A 156 13.38 11.20 17.39
C THR A 156 13.35 11.95 16.08
N VAL A 157 12.24 12.60 15.74
CA VAL A 157 12.07 13.35 14.49
C VAL A 157 11.86 14.84 14.78
N ALA A 158 12.61 15.70 14.09
CA ALA A 158 12.41 17.14 14.12
C ALA A 158 11.43 17.61 13.03
N ASP A 159 10.45 18.42 13.41
CA ASP A 159 9.51 19.12 12.53
C ASP A 159 9.86 20.61 12.56
N LEU A 160 10.65 21.06 11.59
CA LEU A 160 11.27 22.39 11.57
C LEU A 160 10.38 23.38 10.82
N ALA A 161 10.05 24.51 11.47
CA ALA A 161 8.93 25.39 11.09
C ALA A 161 7.60 24.61 11.01
N CYS A 162 7.26 23.93 12.12
CA CYS A 162 6.10 23.05 12.20
C CYS A 162 4.75 23.75 11.96
N GLY A 163 4.73 25.09 12.01
CA GLY A 163 3.53 25.90 11.87
C GLY A 163 2.45 25.44 12.85
N SER A 164 1.26 25.15 12.30
CA SER A 164 0.13 24.65 13.09
C SER A 164 0.22 23.15 13.47
N GLY A 165 1.38 22.51 13.38
CA GLY A 165 1.65 21.17 13.92
C GLY A 165 1.02 20.01 13.13
N SER A 166 0.71 20.21 11.84
CA SER A 166 0.09 19.17 10.99
C SER A 166 0.99 17.94 10.84
N VAL A 167 2.29 18.14 10.65
CA VAL A 167 3.27 17.06 10.47
C VAL A 167 3.57 16.39 11.80
N ALA A 168 3.86 17.16 12.86
CA ALA A 168 4.00 16.65 14.21
C ALA A 168 2.84 15.73 14.64
N ALA A 169 1.59 16.11 14.38
CA ALA A 169 0.41 15.28 14.70
C ALA A 169 0.33 13.98 13.88
N LEU A 170 0.86 13.95 12.65
CA LEU A 170 0.92 12.74 11.82
C LEU A 170 2.05 11.78 12.25
N LEU A 171 3.16 12.33 12.78
CA LEU A 171 4.33 11.59 13.25
C LEU A 171 4.15 11.01 14.66
N ALA A 172 3.52 11.77 15.57
CA ALA A 172 3.43 11.41 16.99
C ALA A 172 2.93 9.99 17.28
N PRO A 173 1.94 9.40 16.56
CA PRO A 173 1.50 8.02 16.83
C PRO A 173 2.51 6.93 16.43
N ARG A 174 3.64 7.29 15.82
CA ARG A 174 4.50 6.36 15.08
C ARG A 174 5.98 6.35 15.51
N VAL A 175 6.47 7.40 16.14
CA VAL A 175 7.89 7.57 16.52
C VAL A 175 8.04 7.81 18.03
N ALA A 176 9.23 7.55 18.58
CA ALA A 176 9.48 7.68 20.02
C ALA A 176 9.38 9.13 20.50
N LYS A 177 9.77 10.10 19.66
CA LYS A 177 9.71 11.53 19.99
C LYS A 177 9.56 12.41 18.74
N VAL A 178 8.79 13.48 18.88
CA VAL A 178 8.74 14.59 17.91
C VAL A 178 9.22 15.87 18.59
N ILE A 179 10.16 16.57 17.98
CA ILE A 179 10.58 17.92 18.39
C ILE A 179 10.14 18.90 17.32
N ALA A 180 9.07 19.63 17.59
CA ALA A 180 8.45 20.56 16.67
C ALA A 180 8.86 21.99 17.02
N VAL A 181 9.45 22.70 16.06
CA VAL A 181 10.03 24.04 16.24
C VAL A 181 9.32 25.04 15.35
N ASP A 182 8.93 26.19 15.90
CA ASP A 182 8.46 27.34 15.12
C ASP A 182 8.92 28.66 15.76
N LEU A 183 8.97 29.74 14.98
CA LEU A 183 9.32 31.06 15.47
C LEU A 183 8.12 31.79 16.07
N SER A 184 6.91 31.54 15.56
CA SER A 184 5.66 32.16 16.01
C SER A 184 5.05 31.41 17.20
N ALA A 185 4.85 32.13 18.30
CA ALA A 185 4.14 31.61 19.46
C ALA A 185 2.69 31.24 19.11
N GLU A 186 2.04 32.02 18.23
CA GLU A 186 0.68 31.81 17.75
C GLU A 186 0.56 30.51 16.91
N MET A 187 1.59 30.17 16.13
CA MET A 187 1.68 28.89 15.43
C MET A 187 1.84 27.73 16.42
N LEU A 188 2.70 27.87 17.44
CA LEU A 188 2.84 26.86 18.49
C LEU A 188 1.55 26.66 19.30
N GLU A 189 0.79 27.71 19.60
CA GLU A 189 -0.55 27.60 20.20
C GLU A 189 -1.56 26.88 19.28
N ALA A 190 -1.45 27.03 17.96
CA ALA A 190 -2.25 26.28 17.01
C ALA A 190 -1.81 24.80 16.93
N ALA A 191 -0.50 24.53 16.94
CA ALA A 191 0.07 23.18 17.02
C ALA A 191 -0.37 22.45 18.29
N GLN A 192 -0.24 23.10 19.45
CA GLN A 192 -0.66 22.59 20.75
C GLN A 192 -2.14 22.15 20.75
N ARG A 193 -3.01 22.95 20.12
CA ARG A 193 -4.45 22.63 19.96
C ARG A 193 -4.71 21.49 18.98
N ARG A 194 -3.96 21.39 17.88
CA ARG A 194 -4.10 20.29 16.91
C ARG A 194 -3.61 18.95 17.47
N ILE A 195 -2.43 18.93 18.08
CA ILE A 195 -1.77 17.72 18.58
C ILE A 195 -2.56 17.13 19.77
N GLY A 196 -3.12 18.01 20.61
CA GLY A 196 -3.99 17.62 21.72
C GLY A 196 -3.25 17.05 22.93
N GLY A 197 -3.97 16.90 24.04
CA GLY A 197 -3.38 16.60 25.34
C GLY A 197 -2.84 15.18 25.54
N ALA A 198 -3.10 14.23 24.64
CA ALA A 198 -2.63 12.85 24.77
C ALA A 198 -1.20 12.63 24.26
N ALA A 199 -0.75 13.43 23.28
CA ALA A 199 0.60 13.39 22.74
C ALA A 199 1.51 14.49 23.33
N MET A 200 0.97 15.32 24.23
CA MET A 200 1.64 16.47 24.87
C MET A 200 1.63 16.30 26.40
N GLY A 201 2.57 16.94 27.09
CA GLY A 201 2.63 16.92 28.57
C GLY A 201 3.18 15.61 29.14
N ALA A 202 2.84 15.30 30.39
CA ALA A 202 3.43 14.18 31.12
C ALA A 202 2.99 12.82 30.53
N GLY A 203 3.90 12.16 29.82
CA GLY A 203 3.63 10.90 29.09
C GLY A 203 3.35 11.09 27.59
N GLY A 204 3.26 12.34 27.11
CA GLY A 204 3.28 12.65 25.69
C GLY A 204 4.68 12.53 25.08
N ASN A 205 4.75 12.44 23.75
CA ASN A 205 5.99 12.29 23.00
C ASN A 205 6.30 13.47 22.06
N VAL A 206 5.49 14.54 22.08
CA VAL A 206 5.71 15.76 21.28
C VAL A 206 6.18 16.91 22.18
N GLU A 207 7.27 17.54 21.78
CA GLU A 207 7.79 18.77 22.39
C GLU A 207 7.65 19.92 21.40
N LEU A 208 6.96 20.99 21.81
CA LEU A 208 6.93 22.27 21.09
C LEU A 208 8.02 23.19 21.63
N ARG A 209 8.86 23.73 20.76
CA ARG A 209 9.95 24.65 21.12
C ARG A 209 9.88 25.91 20.26
N GLN A 210 9.94 27.09 20.88
CA GLN A 210 10.05 28.34 20.12
C GLN A 210 11.50 28.58 19.71
N GLY A 211 11.76 28.85 18.43
CA GLY A 211 13.10 29.09 17.91
C GLY A 211 13.17 29.45 16.44
N ALA A 212 14.28 30.06 16.04
CA ALA A 212 14.59 30.37 14.64
C ALA A 212 15.30 29.18 13.96
N LEU A 213 15.13 29.03 12.65
CA LEU A 213 15.79 27.94 11.90
C LEU A 213 17.30 28.12 11.83
N GLU A 214 17.78 29.37 11.90
CA GLU A 214 19.18 29.77 11.88
C GLU A 214 19.90 29.53 13.22
N THR A 215 19.18 29.16 14.28
CA THR A 215 19.73 28.83 15.62
C THR A 215 18.71 27.94 16.36
N LEU A 216 18.69 26.64 16.03
CA LEU A 216 17.70 25.70 16.51
C LEU A 216 17.88 25.41 18.00
N PRO A 217 16.81 25.43 18.82
CA PRO A 217 16.85 25.08 20.24
C PRO A 217 16.86 23.54 20.40
N ILE A 218 17.80 22.86 19.74
CA ILE A 218 17.98 21.41 19.72
C ILE A 218 19.49 21.12 19.78
N ASP A 219 19.87 20.14 20.59
CA ASP A 219 21.27 19.73 20.78
C ASP A 219 21.86 19.04 19.53
N ASP A 220 23.19 19.05 19.43
CA ASP A 220 23.92 18.36 18.37
C ASP A 220 23.59 16.86 18.36
N ALA A 221 23.38 16.31 17.15
CA ALA A 221 23.14 14.88 16.93
C ALA A 221 21.95 14.27 17.71
N ALA A 222 20.97 15.09 18.13
CA ALA A 222 19.80 14.65 18.90
C ALA A 222 18.68 13.97 18.07
N CYS A 223 18.68 14.10 16.75
CA CYS A 223 17.56 13.68 15.89
C CYS A 223 17.94 12.59 14.87
N ASP A 224 17.06 11.61 14.71
CA ASP A 224 17.13 10.53 13.72
C ASP A 224 16.76 11.04 12.31
N ALA A 225 15.80 11.96 12.24
CA ALA A 225 15.37 12.62 11.02
C ALA A 225 14.93 14.07 11.30
N ALA A 226 14.96 14.90 10.26
CA ALA A 226 14.49 16.28 10.28
C ALA A 226 13.69 16.58 8.99
N LEU A 227 12.53 17.21 9.16
CA LEU A 227 11.66 17.67 8.09
C LEU A 227 11.62 19.20 8.10
N LEU A 228 11.68 19.82 6.93
CA LEU A 228 11.57 21.26 6.75
C LEU A 228 10.70 21.55 5.52
N LEU A 229 9.43 21.91 5.75
CA LEU A 229 8.43 22.01 4.69
C LEU A 229 7.89 23.44 4.55
N LEU A 230 7.99 24.00 3.34
CA LEU A 230 7.42 25.29 2.91
C LEU A 230 7.86 26.50 3.76
N ALA A 231 9.14 26.53 4.15
CA ALA A 231 9.67 27.48 5.13
C ALA A 231 11.03 28.12 4.78
N LEU A 232 11.90 27.48 3.99
CA LEU A 232 13.19 28.07 3.58
C LEU A 232 13.01 29.32 2.73
N THR A 233 11.87 29.45 2.04
CA THR A 233 11.52 30.68 1.31
C THR A 233 11.27 31.90 2.20
N HIS A 234 11.04 31.71 3.51
CA HIS A 234 10.89 32.77 4.51
C HIS A 234 12.18 33.12 5.25
N VAL A 235 13.20 32.26 5.15
CA VAL A 235 14.50 32.39 5.82
C VAL A 235 15.42 33.38 5.09
N GLU A 236 16.10 34.24 5.85
CA GLU A 236 17.07 35.20 5.30
C GLU A 236 18.38 34.48 4.91
N GLU A 237 18.89 33.61 5.78
CA GLU A 237 20.10 32.78 5.60
C GLU A 237 19.80 31.25 5.41
N PRO A 238 19.23 30.76 4.28
CA PRO A 238 18.93 29.33 4.10
C PRO A 238 20.12 28.39 4.31
N ALA A 239 21.34 28.82 3.94
CA ALA A 239 22.56 28.05 4.18
C ALA A 239 22.77 27.75 5.68
N ARG A 240 22.47 28.72 6.54
CA ARG A 240 22.58 28.60 8.00
C ARG A 240 21.48 27.72 8.59
N ALA A 241 20.25 27.86 8.10
CA ALA A 241 19.15 26.97 8.48
C ALA A 241 19.41 25.50 8.09
N ILE A 242 19.99 25.26 6.91
CA ILE A 242 20.36 23.91 6.46
C ILE A 242 21.57 23.37 7.24
N ALA A 243 22.54 24.22 7.63
CA ALA A 243 23.62 23.84 8.52
C ALA A 243 23.13 23.44 9.93
N GLU A 244 22.18 24.19 10.49
CA GLU A 244 21.53 23.83 11.75
C GLU A 244 20.74 22.51 11.65
N MET A 245 20.01 22.30 10.55
CA MET A 245 19.35 21.02 10.27
C MET A 245 20.36 19.85 10.21
N ALA A 246 21.54 20.06 9.60
CA ALA A 246 22.60 19.05 9.58
C ALA A 246 23.24 18.82 10.96
N ARG A 247 23.39 19.87 11.78
CA ARG A 247 23.95 19.82 13.14
C ARG A 247 23.11 18.94 14.08
N ILE A 248 21.78 19.08 14.05
CA ILE A 248 20.86 18.35 14.94
C ILE A 248 20.70 16.87 14.56
N LEU A 249 20.96 16.50 13.30
CA LEU A 249 20.86 15.11 12.86
C LEU A 249 22.00 14.28 13.45
N ARG A 250 21.73 13.08 13.96
CA ARG A 250 22.79 12.13 14.35
C ARG A 250 23.53 11.59 13.11
N PRO A 251 24.72 10.98 13.24
CA PRO A 251 25.37 10.30 12.13
C PRO A 251 24.46 9.24 11.50
N GLY A 252 24.29 9.27 10.17
CA GLY A 252 23.31 8.45 9.45
C GLY A 252 21.85 8.93 9.52
N GLY A 253 21.58 10.06 10.18
CA GLY A 253 20.25 10.68 10.26
C GLY A 253 19.82 11.31 8.92
N ARG A 254 18.51 11.49 8.72
CA ARG A 254 17.91 11.88 7.42
C ARG A 254 17.35 13.31 7.42
N ALA A 255 17.70 14.10 6.41
CA ALA A 255 17.07 15.38 6.12
C ALA A 255 16.08 15.25 4.95
N VAL A 256 14.90 15.86 5.08
CA VAL A 256 13.97 16.06 3.96
C VAL A 256 13.51 17.52 3.95
N VAL A 257 13.67 18.16 2.80
CA VAL A 257 13.23 19.53 2.54
C VAL A 257 12.20 19.50 1.42
N VAL A 258 11.07 20.19 1.61
CA VAL A 258 10.13 20.49 0.52
C VAL A 258 9.89 21.98 0.51
N ASP A 259 10.19 22.65 -0.60
CA ASP A 259 9.95 24.08 -0.74
C ASP A 259 9.58 24.44 -2.18
N LEU A 260 9.35 25.71 -2.47
CA LEU A 260 8.96 26.15 -3.80
C LEU A 260 10.10 25.96 -4.81
N LEU A 261 9.75 25.41 -5.98
CA LEU A 261 10.58 25.54 -7.18
C LEU A 261 10.58 27.01 -7.62
N ARG A 262 11.70 27.45 -8.19
CA ARG A 262 11.89 28.81 -8.73
C ARG A 262 10.69 29.27 -9.57
N HIS A 263 10.16 30.45 -9.25
CA HIS A 263 9.05 31.06 -9.98
C HIS A 263 9.21 32.59 -10.16
N ASP A 264 8.31 33.18 -10.94
CA ASP A 264 8.22 34.61 -11.26
C ASP A 264 7.03 35.34 -10.58
N ARG A 265 6.15 34.59 -9.91
CA ARG A 265 4.93 35.06 -9.23
C ARG A 265 5.18 35.97 -8.02
N GLU A 266 5.61 37.21 -8.27
CA GLU A 266 5.92 38.23 -7.25
C GLU A 266 4.78 38.53 -6.28
N GLU A 267 3.53 38.58 -6.73
CA GLU A 267 2.37 38.81 -5.86
C GLU A 267 2.17 37.67 -4.85
N PHE A 268 2.48 36.44 -5.25
CA PHE A 268 2.40 35.27 -4.36
C PHE A 268 3.45 35.38 -3.26
N ARG A 269 4.71 35.69 -3.62
CA ARG A 269 5.81 35.91 -2.67
C ARG A 269 5.45 36.98 -1.63
N ARG A 270 4.98 38.15 -2.10
CA ARG A 270 4.60 39.27 -1.22
C ARG A 270 3.43 38.91 -0.30
N ARG A 271 2.37 38.27 -0.83
CA ARG A 271 1.18 37.92 -0.07
C ARG A 271 1.45 36.89 1.03
N LEU A 272 2.43 35.98 0.84
CA LEU A 272 2.83 34.98 1.84
C LEU A 272 4.06 35.38 2.67
N GLY A 273 4.53 36.63 2.57
CA GLY A 273 5.64 37.13 3.38
C GLY A 273 7.00 36.47 3.09
N GLN A 274 7.16 35.87 1.90
CA GLN A 274 8.37 35.15 1.52
C GLN A 274 9.51 36.10 1.12
N ARG A 275 10.73 35.75 1.49
CA ARG A 275 11.95 36.50 1.13
C ARG A 275 12.32 36.30 -0.34
N ARG A 276 12.18 35.07 -0.85
CA ARG A 276 12.62 34.64 -2.20
C ARG A 276 11.53 33.86 -2.95
N ASN A 277 11.61 33.85 -4.29
CA ASN A 277 10.67 33.14 -5.17
C ASN A 277 11.06 31.64 -5.36
N GLY A 278 11.22 30.90 -4.27
CA GLY A 278 11.66 29.49 -4.31
C GLY A 278 13.17 29.28 -4.48
N PHE A 279 13.53 28.09 -4.96
CA PHE A 279 14.90 27.62 -5.21
C PHE A 279 15.03 26.90 -6.55
N ASP A 280 16.23 26.88 -7.11
CA ASP A 280 16.56 25.97 -8.21
C ASP A 280 17.03 24.61 -7.67
N VAL A 281 16.77 23.52 -8.40
CA VAL A 281 17.13 22.15 -7.97
C VAL A 281 18.61 22.01 -7.63
N ALA A 282 19.48 22.59 -8.46
CA ALA A 282 20.93 22.57 -8.23
C ALA A 282 21.36 23.47 -7.07
N GLU A 283 20.66 24.59 -6.82
CA GLU A 283 20.93 25.50 -5.69
C GLU A 283 20.66 24.79 -4.36
N LEU A 284 19.48 24.21 -4.18
CA LEU A 284 19.15 23.52 -2.93
C LEU A 284 20.03 22.28 -2.70
N ALA A 285 20.33 21.52 -3.76
CA ALA A 285 21.25 20.39 -3.65
C ALA A 285 22.66 20.83 -3.22
N ALA A 286 23.16 21.96 -3.75
CA ALA A 286 24.45 22.52 -3.35
C ALA A 286 24.46 23.02 -1.89
N LEU A 287 23.35 23.63 -1.42
CA LEU A 287 23.22 24.06 -0.02
C LEU A 287 23.25 22.87 0.95
N LEU A 288 22.57 21.76 0.63
CA LEU A 288 22.58 20.53 1.42
C LEU A 288 23.99 19.91 1.47
N ALA A 289 24.67 19.82 0.31
CA ALA A 289 26.03 19.31 0.23
C ALA A 289 27.04 20.20 0.99
N ALA A 290 26.91 21.52 0.91
CA ALA A 290 27.76 22.48 1.63
C ALA A 290 27.59 22.40 3.16
N ALA A 291 26.42 21.98 3.65
CA ALA A 291 26.20 21.68 5.07
C ALA A 291 26.75 20.30 5.52
N GLY A 292 27.47 19.59 4.64
CA GLY A 292 28.06 18.29 4.95
C GLY A 292 27.05 17.13 4.94
N LEU A 293 25.92 17.27 4.25
CA LEU A 293 24.98 16.16 4.00
C LEU A 293 25.37 15.41 2.72
N GLU A 294 25.26 14.09 2.77
CA GLU A 294 25.59 13.16 1.68
C GLU A 294 24.32 12.56 1.05
N ALA A 295 24.49 11.81 -0.04
CA ALA A 295 23.43 11.14 -0.79
C ALA A 295 22.28 12.08 -1.21
N VAL A 296 22.61 13.35 -1.50
CA VAL A 296 21.66 14.40 -1.85
C VAL A 296 20.93 14.05 -3.14
N THR A 297 19.62 13.86 -3.05
CA THR A 297 18.70 13.85 -4.19
C THR A 297 17.85 15.12 -4.13
N CYS A 298 17.61 15.75 -5.29
CA CYS A 298 16.69 16.89 -5.39
C CYS A 298 15.96 16.83 -6.74
N SER A 299 14.65 17.01 -6.73
CA SER A 299 13.81 16.99 -7.94
C SER A 299 12.52 17.80 -7.76
N PRO A 300 11.94 18.35 -8.84
CA PRO A 300 10.56 18.87 -8.79
C PRO A 300 9.58 17.78 -8.33
N LEU A 301 8.57 18.16 -7.56
CA LEU A 301 7.43 17.29 -7.25
C LEU A 301 6.37 17.41 -8.34
N PRO A 302 5.62 16.32 -8.65
CA PRO A 302 4.41 16.40 -9.44
C PRO A 302 3.42 17.40 -8.82
N THR A 303 2.74 18.18 -9.64
CA THR A 303 1.73 19.14 -9.21
C THR A 303 0.32 18.58 -9.39
N ASP A 304 -0.49 18.57 -8.34
CA ASP A 304 -1.90 18.17 -8.48
C ASP A 304 -2.66 19.10 -9.43
N PRO A 305 -3.57 18.60 -10.30
CA PRO A 305 -4.30 19.43 -11.27
C PRO A 305 -5.12 20.58 -10.67
N GLN A 306 -5.44 20.53 -9.37
CA GLN A 306 -6.21 21.55 -8.65
C GLN A 306 -5.32 22.55 -7.88
N SER A 307 -4.01 22.33 -7.83
CA SER A 307 -3.08 23.18 -7.08
C SER A 307 -2.92 24.56 -7.73
N LYS A 308 -3.08 25.62 -6.93
CA LYS A 308 -3.00 27.02 -7.38
C LYS A 308 -1.66 27.71 -7.02
N GLY A 309 -0.82 27.05 -6.22
CA GLY A 309 0.50 27.54 -5.84
C GLY A 309 1.53 27.46 -6.98
N PRO A 310 2.77 27.94 -6.76
CA PRO A 310 3.94 27.51 -7.52
C PRO A 310 4.17 26.00 -7.39
N ALA A 311 4.93 25.42 -8.31
CA ALA A 311 5.38 24.04 -8.19
C ALA A 311 6.32 23.89 -6.98
N LEU A 312 6.39 22.68 -6.43
CA LEU A 312 7.29 22.34 -5.33
C LEU A 312 8.50 21.55 -5.85
N LEU A 313 9.56 21.53 -5.08
CA LEU A 313 10.63 20.56 -5.18
C LEU A 313 10.78 19.79 -3.86
N LEU A 314 11.32 18.58 -3.94
CA LEU A 314 11.72 17.77 -2.80
C LEU A 314 13.22 17.56 -2.88
N ALA A 315 13.90 17.74 -1.76
CA ALA A 315 15.26 17.30 -1.56
C ALA A 315 15.36 16.36 -0.36
N ALA A 316 16.14 15.30 -0.48
CA ALA A 316 16.43 14.36 0.58
C ALA A 316 17.93 14.09 0.66
N ALA A 317 18.46 13.98 1.87
CA ALA A 317 19.88 13.74 2.12
C ALA A 317 20.09 13.02 3.46
N SER A 318 21.32 12.60 3.75
CA SER A 318 21.69 11.97 5.03
C SER A 318 22.95 12.59 5.61
N ARG A 319 23.02 12.75 6.95
CA ARG A 319 24.27 13.07 7.62
C ARG A 319 25.23 11.87 7.48
N PRO A 320 26.52 12.06 7.13
CA PRO A 320 27.49 10.99 7.04
C PRO A 320 27.45 10.08 8.26
N ALA A 321 27.56 8.76 8.05
CA ALA A 321 27.77 7.84 9.15
C ALA A 321 29.14 8.11 9.78
N ALA A 322 29.27 7.96 11.10
CA ALA A 322 30.58 7.98 11.73
C ALA A 322 31.45 6.90 11.08
N PRO A 323 32.72 7.19 10.71
CA PRO A 323 33.57 6.20 10.10
C PRO A 323 33.65 4.99 11.03
N ARG A 324 33.23 3.82 10.54
CA ARG A 324 33.37 2.57 11.29
C ARG A 324 34.84 2.44 11.65
N ALA A 325 35.16 2.47 12.94
CA ALA A 325 36.50 2.24 13.41
C ALA A 325 37.01 0.96 12.77
N SER A 326 38.01 1.09 11.91
CA SER A 326 38.64 -0.05 11.26
C SER A 326 39.22 -0.92 12.36
N HIS A 327 38.64 -2.10 12.57
CA HIS A 327 39.32 -3.14 13.32
C HIS A 327 40.60 -3.46 12.56
N GLU A 328 41.72 -2.88 13.02
CA GLU A 328 43.04 -3.31 12.62
C GLU A 328 43.18 -4.77 13.07
N SER A 329 42.88 -5.69 12.15
CA SER A 329 43.16 -7.10 12.34
C SER A 329 44.68 -7.28 12.29
N GLY A 330 45.31 -7.15 13.46
CA GLY A 330 46.73 -7.39 13.67
C GLY A 330 47.11 -8.81 13.28
N ALA A 331 47.55 -8.96 12.04
CA ALA A 331 47.98 -10.22 11.44
C ALA A 331 49.35 -10.03 10.78
N GLY A 332 50.35 -10.77 11.24
CA GLY A 332 51.61 -10.92 10.50
C GLY A 332 52.90 -10.43 11.17
N ALA A 333 53.05 -10.53 12.49
CA ALA A 333 54.41 -10.55 13.06
C ALA A 333 55.09 -11.89 12.71
N THR A 334 55.98 -11.86 11.70
CA THR A 334 56.74 -13.01 11.23
C THR A 334 57.66 -13.56 12.34
N ARG A 335 57.61 -14.87 12.56
CA ARG A 335 58.54 -15.56 13.46
C ARG A 335 59.87 -15.80 12.76
N THR A 336 60.94 -15.19 13.25
CA THR A 336 62.33 -15.58 12.97
C THR A 336 63.11 -15.79 14.26
N SER A 337 63.65 -17.00 14.38
CA SER A 337 64.85 -17.43 15.13
C SER A 337 65.19 -16.75 16.46
N GLY A 338 65.09 -17.53 17.55
CA GLY A 338 65.49 -17.08 18.88
C GLY A 338 67.01 -17.06 19.12
N THR A 339 67.41 -16.45 20.24
CA THR A 339 68.70 -16.64 20.90
C THR A 339 68.49 -16.56 22.41
N ILE A 340 69.25 -17.35 23.15
CA ILE A 340 69.05 -17.64 24.58
C ILE A 340 69.71 -16.55 25.45
N ALA A 341 69.01 -16.06 26.48
CA ALA A 341 69.60 -15.42 27.65
C ALA A 341 68.74 -15.67 28.90
N THR A 342 69.36 -15.73 30.08
CA THR A 342 68.82 -16.43 31.27
C THR A 342 68.51 -15.53 32.47
N LYS A 343 67.50 -15.96 33.27
CA LYS A 343 67.30 -15.70 34.72
C LYS A 343 66.90 -14.26 35.17
N PRO A 344 66.39 -14.08 36.41
CA PRO A 344 65.76 -15.06 37.32
C PRO A 344 64.42 -14.61 37.97
N ASP A 345 63.78 -15.56 38.65
CA ASP A 345 62.65 -15.45 39.60
C ASP A 345 62.56 -14.21 40.52
N ARG A 346 61.31 -13.87 40.89
CA ARG A 346 60.92 -13.56 42.29
C ARG A 346 59.41 -13.72 42.58
N THR A 347 59.05 -14.91 43.05
CA THR A 347 58.21 -15.19 44.24
C THR A 347 57.19 -14.15 44.77
N SER A 348 55.89 -14.47 44.70
CA SER A 348 54.97 -14.74 45.84
C SER A 348 53.58 -15.14 45.27
N ALA A 349 52.92 -16.22 45.67
CA ALA A 349 52.28 -16.53 46.98
C ALA A 349 51.15 -15.52 47.33
N ALA A 350 49.90 -15.89 47.63
CA ALA A 350 49.35 -17.23 47.89
C ALA A 350 47.81 -17.35 47.68
N ALA A 351 47.35 -18.61 47.72
CA ALA A 351 46.12 -19.10 48.38
C ALA A 351 44.75 -19.11 47.64
N SER A 352 44.36 -20.32 47.24
CA SER A 352 42.98 -20.85 47.13
C SER A 352 42.41 -21.18 48.55
N PRO A 353 41.18 -21.72 48.81
CA PRO A 353 40.35 -22.57 47.92
C PRO A 353 38.78 -22.48 47.97
N ARG A 354 38.15 -23.02 46.90
CA ARG A 354 36.98 -23.97 46.80
C ARG A 354 35.83 -23.91 47.84
N ARG A 355 34.53 -23.78 47.46
CA ARG A 355 33.55 -24.79 46.90
C ARG A 355 33.25 -26.01 47.81
N PRO A 356 32.11 -26.76 47.70
CA PRO A 356 30.95 -26.74 46.76
C PRO A 356 29.56 -26.67 47.49
N GLY A 357 28.35 -26.91 46.92
CA GLY A 357 27.88 -26.97 45.51
C GLY A 357 27.03 -28.20 45.07
N ARG A 358 25.69 -28.25 45.32
CA ARG A 358 24.69 -29.21 44.74
C ARG A 358 23.30 -28.53 44.59
N ARG A 359 22.44 -28.69 43.57
CA ARG A 359 22.02 -29.74 42.59
C ARG A 359 20.85 -30.66 43.00
N SER A 360 19.66 -30.36 42.44
CA SER A 360 18.62 -31.27 41.84
C SER A 360 17.36 -30.43 41.55
N GLY A 361 16.61 -30.49 40.43
CA GLY A 361 16.67 -31.32 39.22
C GLY A 361 15.47 -32.28 39.12
N HIS A 362 14.59 -32.13 38.12
CA HIS A 362 13.66 -33.15 37.58
C HIS A 362 13.14 -32.77 36.17
N VAL A 363 12.59 -33.75 35.43
CA VAL A 363 12.36 -33.73 33.97
C VAL A 363 10.93 -34.21 33.62
N ALA A 364 10.47 -33.81 32.42
CA ALA A 364 9.23 -34.18 31.69
C ALA A 364 7.98 -33.31 32.04
N ALA A 365 6.96 -33.20 31.18
CA ALA A 365 6.67 -33.94 29.94
C ALA A 365 6.10 -33.07 28.77
N THR A 366 5.66 -33.76 27.71
CA THR A 366 4.93 -33.34 26.50
C THR A 366 3.49 -32.86 26.73
N GLU A 367 3.02 -31.85 25.98
CA GLU A 367 1.81 -31.93 25.13
C GLU A 367 1.63 -30.66 24.26
N ALA A 368 0.91 -30.77 23.14
CA ALA A 368 0.72 -29.70 22.16
C ALA A 368 -0.77 -29.40 21.91
N PRO A 369 -1.19 -28.13 21.80
CA PRO A 369 -2.56 -27.79 21.43
C PRO A 369 -2.71 -27.55 19.91
N ASN A 370 -3.27 -28.58 19.28
CA ASN A 370 -4.23 -28.57 18.17
C ASN A 370 -4.53 -27.24 17.41
N SER A 371 -4.39 -27.29 16.09
CA SER A 371 -4.70 -26.21 15.13
C SER A 371 -6.06 -26.39 14.43
N SER A 372 -6.91 -25.36 14.37
CA SER A 372 -7.94 -25.07 13.33
C SER A 372 -8.94 -23.99 13.81
N PRO A 373 -9.70 -23.30 12.93
CA PRO A 373 -9.22 -22.51 11.79
C PRO A 373 -9.84 -21.08 11.79
N GLN A 374 -9.29 -20.18 10.97
CA GLN A 374 -9.81 -18.82 10.80
C GLN A 374 -11.21 -18.82 10.15
N GLN A 375 -12.16 -18.06 10.71
CA GLN A 375 -13.45 -17.82 10.07
C GLN A 375 -13.35 -16.70 9.02
N ASN A 376 -13.62 -17.03 7.76
CA ASN A 376 -13.81 -16.05 6.69
C ASN A 376 -15.05 -15.19 6.94
N VAL A 377 -14.86 -13.90 7.26
CA VAL A 377 -15.95 -12.92 7.34
C VAL A 377 -16.11 -12.23 5.98
N PHE A 378 -16.91 -12.85 5.11
CA PHE A 378 -17.48 -12.20 3.92
C PHE A 378 -18.96 -12.55 3.81
N ALA A 379 -19.82 -11.70 4.40
CA ALA A 379 -21.26 -11.77 4.23
C ALA A 379 -21.71 -10.67 3.25
N PRO A 380 -22.50 -10.98 2.19
CA PRO A 380 -22.95 -9.98 1.23
C PRO A 380 -24.11 -9.14 1.80
N PHE A 381 -23.94 -7.82 1.78
CA PHE A 381 -24.97 -6.86 2.22
C PHE A 381 -26.17 -6.89 1.26
N GLN A 382 -27.32 -7.44 1.70
CA GLN A 382 -28.57 -7.34 0.96
C GLN A 382 -29.20 -5.94 1.15
N ARG A 383 -29.44 -5.23 0.04
CA ARG A 383 -30.21 -3.98 0.05
C ARG A 383 -31.67 -4.26 0.44
N ARG A 384 -32.14 -3.70 1.56
CA ARG A 384 -33.57 -3.42 1.76
C ARG A 384 -33.82 -1.94 1.52
N ALA A 385 -34.66 -1.64 0.52
CA ALA A 385 -35.15 -0.30 0.28
C ALA A 385 -36.32 0.02 1.23
N THR A 386 -36.19 1.10 2.00
CA THR A 386 -37.32 1.74 2.70
C THR A 386 -37.32 3.21 2.35
N ARG A 387 -38.40 3.66 1.68
CA ARG A 387 -38.63 5.06 1.34
C ARG A 387 -38.80 5.88 2.63
N HIS A 388 -38.13 7.01 2.76
CA HIS A 388 -38.63 8.12 3.57
C HIS A 388 -38.37 9.47 2.87
N ARG A 389 -39.14 10.48 3.29
CA ARG A 389 -39.44 11.69 2.53
C ARG A 389 -38.35 12.76 2.57
N SER A 390 -38.41 13.61 1.55
CA SER A 390 -37.68 14.86 1.37
C SER A 390 -37.65 15.78 2.60
N ALA A 391 -36.52 16.47 2.78
CA ALA A 391 -36.41 17.76 3.43
C ALA A 391 -35.39 18.61 2.66
N GLU A 392 -35.74 19.85 2.32
CA GLU A 392 -34.90 20.77 1.56
C GLU A 392 -33.84 21.45 2.46
N PRO A 393 -32.67 21.85 1.93
CA PRO A 393 -31.76 22.74 2.64
C PRO A 393 -32.24 24.20 2.57
N PRO A 394 -32.05 25.02 3.62
CA PRO A 394 -32.51 26.41 3.63
C PRO A 394 -31.64 27.32 2.74
N ALA A 395 -32.28 28.24 2.04
CA ALA A 395 -31.60 29.27 1.25
C ALA A 395 -30.93 30.33 2.14
N LEU A 396 -29.69 30.69 1.82
CA LEU A 396 -29.02 31.84 2.42
C LEU A 396 -29.45 33.13 1.72
N SER A 397 -29.73 34.15 2.53
CA SER A 397 -30.34 35.42 2.14
C SER A 397 -29.44 36.31 1.28
N HIS A 398 -30.02 36.93 0.25
CA HIS A 398 -29.40 38.03 -0.50
C HIS A 398 -29.08 39.24 0.39
N ALA A 399 -27.90 39.83 0.18
CA ALA A 399 -27.56 41.16 0.68
C ALA A 399 -28.26 42.25 -0.16
N GLY A 400 -28.62 43.36 0.49
CA GLY A 400 -29.11 44.59 -0.13
C GLY A 400 -28.05 45.70 -0.22
N LEU A 401 -28.51 46.89 -0.63
CA LEU A 401 -27.76 48.08 -1.07
C LEU A 401 -27.13 47.90 -2.47
N GLU A 402 -27.59 48.57 -3.55
CA GLU A 402 -27.78 50.04 -3.78
C GLU A 402 -26.46 50.84 -3.72
N GLN A 403 -26.17 51.84 -4.56
CA GLN A 403 -26.72 52.37 -5.84
C GLN A 403 -25.61 53.29 -6.45
N ASN A 404 -25.81 53.86 -7.66
CA ASN A 404 -25.03 54.92 -8.36
C ASN A 404 -23.98 54.50 -9.43
N VAL A 405 -23.81 55.17 -10.59
CA VAL A 405 -24.65 56.18 -11.31
C VAL A 405 -24.23 56.31 -12.80
N SER A 406 -25.17 56.76 -13.65
CA SER A 406 -25.02 57.38 -15.00
C SER A 406 -24.08 56.83 -16.09
N SER A 407 -24.71 56.32 -17.14
CA SER A 407 -24.88 57.02 -18.43
C SER A 407 -23.70 57.80 -19.07
N ARG A 408 -23.24 57.34 -20.24
CA ARG A 408 -22.94 58.24 -21.39
C ARG A 408 -23.11 57.53 -22.75
N LYS A 409 -23.64 58.27 -23.73
CA LYS A 409 -23.96 57.81 -25.10
C LYS A 409 -22.77 57.92 -26.06
N MET A 410 -22.82 57.10 -27.12
CA MET A 410 -22.02 57.18 -28.37
C MET A 410 -22.12 58.55 -29.09
N PRO A 411 -21.26 58.83 -30.09
CA PRO A 411 -21.71 58.59 -31.48
C PRO A 411 -20.67 58.04 -32.50
N ASN A 412 -21.17 57.14 -33.35
CA ASN A 412 -20.80 56.74 -34.73
C ASN A 412 -19.67 57.43 -35.52
N SER A 413 -18.91 56.62 -36.27
CA SER A 413 -18.72 56.73 -37.75
C SER A 413 -18.24 55.37 -38.32
N ARG A 414 -19.03 54.68 -39.18
CA ARG A 414 -19.11 54.74 -40.66
C ARG A 414 -17.93 54.14 -41.44
N THR A 415 -18.11 52.90 -41.93
CA THR A 415 -17.90 52.43 -43.33
C THR A 415 -18.38 50.95 -43.41
N ALA A 416 -19.51 50.65 -44.06
CA ALA A 416 -19.69 50.40 -45.49
C ALA A 416 -19.24 49.00 -45.95
N ALA A 417 -20.22 48.12 -46.21
CA ALA A 417 -20.06 46.90 -47.01
C ALA A 417 -19.84 47.29 -48.50
N GLU A 418 -19.49 46.45 -49.47
CA GLU A 418 -19.95 45.11 -49.88
C GLU A 418 -19.05 44.72 -51.10
N PRO A 419 -19.34 43.75 -52.00
CA PRO A 419 -20.02 42.46 -51.88
C PRO A 419 -19.18 41.30 -52.49
N LYS A 420 -19.68 40.06 -52.38
CA LYS A 420 -19.75 39.15 -53.53
C LYS A 420 -20.81 38.07 -53.32
N ARG A 421 -21.74 37.97 -54.27
CA ARG A 421 -22.72 36.87 -54.38
C ARG A 421 -22.11 35.72 -55.20
N GLY A 422 -22.62 34.52 -54.96
CA GLY A 422 -22.33 33.27 -55.67
C GLY A 422 -23.11 32.15 -55.00
#